data_AF-A0A2A4YDV8-F1
#
_entry.id   AF-A0A2A4YDV8-F1
#
_cell.length_a   1.000
_cell.length_b   1.000
_cell.length_c   1.000
_cell.angle_alpha   90.00
_cell.angle_beta   90.00
_cell.angle_gamma   90.00
#
_symmetry.space_group_name_H-M   'P 1'
#
loop_
_entity.id
_entity.type
_entity.pdbx_description
1 polymer ?
#
loop_
_entity_poly.entity_id
_entity_poly.type
_entity_poly.pdbx_seq_one_letter_code
_entity_poly.pdbx_strand_id
1 'polypeptide(L)'
;MDWTKIKKSIQIDLLSKDLEKPNIRLNSLERVEKLLTLKNPNLIKNPKVEFRLIDKNELKESLSTWKESGKISGSESSIINEIYKRI
;
A
#
# COMPACT_ATOMS: atom_id res chain seq x y z
N MET A 1 15.56 -2.63 -0.67
CA MET A 1 14.78 -1.51 -0.12
C MET A 1 13.86 -2.15 0.87
N ASP A 2 14.07 -1.85 2.14
CA ASP A 2 13.18 -2.28 3.22
C ASP A 2 11.84 -1.52 3.11
N TRP A 3 10.82 -2.05 3.80
CA TRP A 3 9.48 -1.47 3.78
C TRP A 3 9.48 -0.02 4.28
N THR A 4 10.27 0.30 5.30
CA THR A 4 10.39 1.66 5.86
C THR A 4 10.82 2.67 4.80
N LYS A 5 11.79 2.33 3.95
CA LYS A 5 12.22 3.19 2.84
C LYS A 5 11.13 3.34 1.78
N ILE A 6 10.43 2.26 1.43
CA ILE A 6 9.31 2.32 0.47
C ILE A 6 8.23 3.26 1.01
N LYS A 7 7.80 3.04 2.25
CA LYS A 7 6.80 3.87 2.95
C LYS A 7 7.21 5.33 2.95
N LYS A 8 8.44 5.64 3.37
CA LYS A 8 8.95 7.02 3.42
C LYS A 8 8.96 7.68 2.04
N SER A 9 9.36 6.95 0.99
CA SER A 9 9.33 7.45 -0.38
C SER A 9 7.90 7.73 -0.86
N ILE A 10 6.92 6.89 -0.51
CA ILE A 10 5.50 7.17 -0.83
C ILE A 10 5.01 8.40 -0.08
N GLN A 11 5.34 8.54 1.22
CA GLN A 11 4.94 9.70 2.01
C GLN A 11 5.49 11.01 1.43
N ILE A 12 6.76 11.03 1.04
CA ILE A 12 7.38 12.20 0.38
C ILE A 12 6.62 12.55 -0.91
N ASP A 13 6.38 11.59 -1.79
CA ASP A 13 5.65 11.82 -3.05
C ASP A 13 4.20 12.27 -2.84
N LEU A 14 3.55 11.81 -1.78
CA LEU A 14 2.18 12.22 -1.46
C LEU A 14 2.12 13.66 -0.93
N LEU A 15 3.15 14.08 -0.19
CA LEU A 15 3.29 15.43 0.36
C LEU A 15 3.82 16.43 -0.66
N SER A 16 4.62 15.99 -1.63
CA SER A 16 5.18 16.86 -2.67
C SER A 16 4.18 17.20 -3.77
N LYS A 17 3.10 16.43 -3.89
CA LYS A 17 2.02 16.71 -4.84
C LYS A 17 1.06 17.70 -4.20
N ASP A 18 0.73 18.77 -4.92
CA ASP A 18 -0.30 19.75 -4.54
C ASP A 18 -1.70 19.13 -4.67
N LEU A 19 -1.96 18.12 -3.86
CA LEU A 19 -3.25 17.43 -3.77
C LEU A 19 -4.09 18.14 -2.73
N GLU A 20 -5.38 18.32 -3.00
CA GLU A 20 -6.28 18.99 -2.04
C GLU A 20 -6.29 18.34 -0.65
N LYS A 21 -6.01 17.02 -0.54
CA LYS A 21 -6.13 16.25 0.71
C LYS A 21 -5.07 15.15 0.87
N PRO A 22 -3.79 15.49 1.12
CA PRO A 22 -2.71 14.51 1.28
C PRO A 22 -2.97 13.56 2.47
N ASN A 23 -3.61 14.06 3.52
CA ASN A 23 -3.93 13.29 4.74
C ASN A 23 -4.79 12.05 4.46
N ILE A 24 -5.73 12.09 3.50
CA ILE A 24 -6.55 10.93 3.15
C ILE A 24 -5.67 9.80 2.60
N ARG A 25 -4.67 10.15 1.78
CA ARG A 25 -3.76 9.17 1.16
C ARG A 25 -2.74 8.65 2.16
N LEU A 26 -2.21 9.51 3.04
CA LEU A 26 -1.35 9.09 4.15
C LEU A 26 -2.09 8.11 5.07
N ASN A 27 -3.33 8.42 5.46
CA ASN A 27 -4.15 7.50 6.24
C ASN A 27 -4.42 6.18 5.51
N SER A 28 -4.56 6.22 4.19
CA SER A 28 -4.73 5.01 3.38
C SER A 28 -3.45 4.16 3.36
N LEU A 29 -2.26 4.79 3.34
CA LEU A 29 -0.98 4.10 3.43
C LEU A 29 -0.84 3.36 4.76
N GLU A 30 -1.17 4.02 5.88
CA GLU A 30 -1.15 3.38 7.20
C GLU A 30 -2.14 2.20 7.29
N ARG A 31 -3.33 2.32 6.70
CA ARG A 31 -4.32 1.24 6.67
C ARG A 31 -3.85 0.05 5.84
N VAL A 32 -3.29 0.30 4.65
CA VAL A 32 -2.73 -0.76 3.80
C VAL A 32 -1.63 -1.48 4.57
N GLU A 33 -0.67 -0.76 5.15
CA GLU A 33 0.39 -1.37 5.96
C GLU A 33 -0.14 -2.24 7.09
N LYS A 34 -1.13 -1.74 7.84
CA LYS A 34 -1.75 -2.49 8.93
C LYS A 34 -2.37 -3.79 8.43
N LEU A 35 -3.10 -3.75 7.31
CA LEU A 35 -3.70 -4.94 6.71
C LEU A 35 -2.64 -5.94 6.23
N LEU A 36 -1.60 -5.46 5.53
CA LEU A 36 -0.49 -6.31 5.09
C LEU A 36 0.19 -6.97 6.30
N THR A 37 0.49 -6.21 7.34
CA THR A 37 1.11 -6.72 8.56
C THR A 37 0.27 -7.82 9.22
N LEU A 38 -1.07 -7.67 9.23
CA LEU A 38 -1.98 -8.62 9.87
C LEU A 38 -2.25 -9.87 9.02
N LYS A 39 -2.35 -9.73 7.70
CA LYS A 39 -2.86 -10.79 6.80
C LYS A 39 -1.77 -11.45 5.96
N ASN A 40 -0.72 -10.71 5.62
CA ASN A 40 0.43 -11.23 4.89
C ASN A 40 1.72 -10.49 5.31
N PRO A 41 2.24 -10.78 6.52
CA PRO A 41 3.38 -10.06 7.08
C PRO A 41 4.67 -10.22 6.27
N ASN A 42 4.76 -11.22 5.40
CA ASN A 42 5.93 -11.41 4.54
C ASN A 42 6.13 -10.21 3.59
N LEU A 43 5.04 -9.60 3.11
CA LEU A 43 5.10 -8.38 2.27
C LEU A 43 5.79 -7.21 2.98
N ILE A 44 5.76 -7.16 4.31
CA ILE A 44 6.46 -6.14 5.10
C ILE A 44 7.89 -6.56 5.43
N LYS A 45 8.12 -7.85 5.69
CA LYS A 45 9.45 -8.38 6.02
C LYS A 45 10.39 -8.38 4.81
N ASN A 46 9.90 -8.81 3.63
CA ASN A 46 10.69 -9.00 2.42
C ASN A 46 10.01 -8.36 1.18
N PRO A 47 9.68 -7.05 1.21
CA PRO A 47 8.82 -6.42 0.21
C PRO A 47 9.30 -6.62 -1.22
N LYS A 48 10.61 -6.48 -1.49
CA LYS A 48 11.16 -6.62 -2.85
C LYS A 48 10.91 -7.97 -3.49
N VAL A 49 10.88 -9.04 -2.70
CA VAL A 49 10.66 -10.40 -3.20
C VAL A 49 9.16 -10.66 -3.24
N GLU A 50 8.49 -10.45 -2.11
CA GLU A 50 7.11 -10.87 -1.92
C GLU A 50 6.13 -10.10 -2.81
N PHE A 51 6.32 -8.79 -3.03
CA PHE A 51 5.45 -8.04 -3.95
C PHE A 51 5.68 -8.40 -5.43
N ARG A 52 6.79 -9.06 -5.80
CA ARG A 52 7.01 -9.54 -7.18
C ARG A 52 6.34 -10.88 -7.44
N LEU A 53 5.93 -11.59 -6.39
CA LEU A 53 5.29 -12.90 -6.48
C LEU A 53 3.77 -12.80 -6.59
N ILE A 54 3.20 -11.61 -6.41
CA ILE A 54 1.76 -11.38 -6.40
C ILE A 54 1.46 -10.33 -7.49
N ASP A 55 0.44 -10.54 -8.31
CA ASP A 55 0.03 -9.49 -9.23
C ASP A 55 -0.59 -8.31 -8.46
N LYS A 56 -0.40 -7.11 -8.98
CA LYS A 56 -0.93 -5.89 -8.37
C LYS A 56 -2.45 -5.92 -8.21
N ASN A 57 -3.18 -6.48 -9.17
CA ASN A 57 -4.64 -6.58 -9.10
C ASN A 57 -5.07 -7.70 -8.16
N GLU A 58 -4.36 -8.83 -8.13
CA GLU A 58 -4.58 -9.89 -7.12
C GLU A 58 -4.41 -9.36 -5.69
N LEU A 59 -3.40 -8.51 -5.45
CA LEU A 59 -3.24 -7.89 -4.15
C LEU A 59 -4.39 -6.94 -3.81
N LYS A 60 -4.91 -6.18 -4.79
CA LYS A 60 -6.08 -5.30 -4.58
C LYS A 60 -7.33 -6.09 -4.23
N GLU A 61 -7.56 -7.21 -4.90
CA GLU A 61 -8.66 -8.13 -4.61
C GLU A 61 -8.50 -8.73 -3.20
N SER A 62 -7.31 -9.20 -2.87
CA SER A 62 -6.98 -9.72 -1.53
C SER A 62 -7.21 -8.67 -0.44
N LEU A 63 -6.79 -7.42 -0.66
CA LEU A 63 -7.03 -6.33 0.28
C LEU A 63 -8.54 -6.05 0.46
N SER A 64 -9.33 -6.24 -0.60
CA SER A 64 -10.78 -6.10 -0.57
C SER A 64 -11.42 -7.16 0.32
N THR A 65 -10.98 -8.42 0.23
CA THR A 65 -11.52 -9.54 1.02
C THR A 65 -11.06 -9.51 2.49
N TRP A 66 -9.91 -8.89 2.77
CA TRP A 66 -9.43 -8.72 4.14
C TRP A 66 -10.17 -7.66 4.95
N LYS A 67 -10.89 -6.78 4.27
CA LYS A 67 -11.68 -5.71 4.91
C LYS A 67 -13.12 -6.17 5.12
N GLU A 68 -13.69 -5.81 6.25
CA GLU A 68 -15.11 -6.06 6.54
C GLU A 68 -16.04 -5.42 5.50
N SER A 69 -15.65 -4.27 4.93
CA SER A 69 -16.42 -3.60 3.89
C SER A 69 -16.43 -4.33 2.54
N GLY A 70 -15.58 -5.36 2.37
CA GLY A 70 -15.43 -6.08 1.10
C GLY A 70 -14.92 -5.24 -0.07
N LYS A 71 -14.45 -4.01 0.19
CA LYS A 71 -14.10 -2.99 -0.82
C LYS A 71 -12.86 -2.19 -0.44
N ILE A 72 -11.96 -2.01 -1.41
CA ILE A 72 -10.89 -1.01 -1.32
C ILE A 72 -11.38 0.36 -1.79
N SER A 73 -10.90 1.42 -1.12
CA SER A 73 -11.12 2.79 -1.54
C SER A 73 -10.20 3.17 -2.71
N GLY A 74 -10.56 4.23 -3.45
CA GLY A 74 -9.70 4.77 -4.50
C GLY A 74 -8.31 5.17 -4.00
N SER A 75 -8.23 5.72 -2.79
CA SER A 75 -6.97 6.07 -2.14
C SER A 75 -6.10 4.83 -1.83
N GLU A 76 -6.67 3.77 -1.26
CA GLU A 76 -5.94 2.51 -1.02
C GLU A 76 -5.47 1.84 -2.32
N SER A 77 -6.31 1.83 -3.37
CA SER A 77 -5.91 1.34 -4.70
C SER A 77 -4.74 2.14 -5.26
N SER A 78 -4.76 3.47 -5.10
CA SER A 78 -3.65 4.34 -5.48
C SER A 78 -2.39 4.05 -4.67
N ILE A 79 -2.50 3.80 -3.36
CA ILE A 79 -1.34 3.42 -2.53
C ILE A 79 -0.72 2.11 -3.04
N ILE A 80 -1.53 1.10 -3.35
CA ILE A 80 -1.02 -0.16 -3.90
C ILE A 80 -0.27 0.11 -5.20
N ASN A 81 -0.80 0.95 -6.10
CA ASN A 81 -0.06 1.34 -7.31
C ASN A 81 1.30 2.00 -6.98
N GLU A 82 1.35 2.89 -5.98
CA GLU A 82 2.59 3.55 -5.56
C GLU A 82 3.60 2.59 -4.94
N ILE A 83 3.15 1.54 -4.23
CA ILE A 83 4.02 0.47 -3.74
C ILE A 83 4.66 -0.25 -4.93
N TYR A 84 3.86 -0.73 -5.90
CA TYR A 84 4.37 -1.48 -7.05
C TYR A 84 5.30 -0.66 -7.96
N LYS A 85 5.19 0.67 -7.99
CA LYS A 85 6.16 1.52 -8.69
C LYS A 85 7.57 1.52 -8.07
N ARG A 86 7.72 1.06 -6.82
CA ARG A 86 8.96 1.08 -6.02
C ARG A 86 9.60 -0.30 -5.83
N ILE A 87 8.93 -1.36 -6.32
CA ILE A 87 9.38 -2.76 -6.27
C ILE A 87 10.13 -3.11 -7.55
#